data_AF-A0A956IWI0-F1
#
_entry.id   AF-A0A956IWI0-F1
#
_cell.length_a   1.000
_cell.length_b   1.000
_cell.length_c   1.000
_cell.angle_alpha   90.00
_cell.angle_beta   90.00
_cell.angle_gamma   90.00
#
_symmetry.space_group_name_H-M   'P 1'
#
loop_
_entity.id
_entity.type
_entity.pdbx_description
1 polymer ?
#
loop_
_entity_poly.entity_id
_entity_poly.type
_entity_poly.pdbx_seq_one_letter_code
_entity_poly.pdbx_strand_id
1 'polypeptide(L)'
;MTKNDQKRAPISRAEIDRRIIAAFLEEDDPALEEVVPGLSAADIRRRAVEIGLSRALVRDSRLSGDRLAMRACVRCDARFLSVGPQNRLCRACSRRDT
;
A
#
# COMPACT_ATOMS: atom_id res chain seq x y z
N MET A 1 13.41 -20.31 -31.20
CA MET A 1 12.91 -18.93 -30.98
C MET A 1 11.44 -19.00 -30.58
N THR A 2 11.14 -19.15 -29.29
CA THR A 2 9.75 -19.18 -28.79
C THR A 2 9.40 -17.79 -28.26
N LYS A 3 8.64 -17.04 -29.07
CA LYS A 3 7.97 -15.79 -28.67
C LYS A 3 6.87 -16.14 -27.68
N ASN A 4 7.17 -16.11 -26.38
CA ASN A 4 6.17 -16.19 -25.32
C ASN A 4 5.68 -14.77 -25.03
N ASP A 5 4.79 -14.28 -25.90
CA ASP A 5 3.98 -13.08 -25.68
C ASP A 5 2.93 -13.41 -24.60
N GLN A 6 3.39 -13.54 -23.36
CA GLN A 6 2.52 -13.60 -22.20
C GLN A 6 1.87 -12.22 -22.08
N LYS A 7 0.66 -12.09 -22.65
CA LYS A 7 -0.30 -11.04 -22.28
C LYS A 7 -0.49 -11.10 -20.77
N ARG A 8 0.35 -10.38 -20.02
CA ARG A 8 0.14 -10.16 -18.59
C ARG A 8 -1.20 -9.45 -18.47
N ALA A 9 -2.19 -10.14 -17.91
CA ALA A 9 -3.44 -9.51 -17.54
C ALA A 9 -3.14 -8.24 -16.73
N PRO A 10 -3.91 -7.15 -16.91
CA PRO A 10 -3.69 -5.93 -16.14
C PRO A 10 -3.76 -6.29 -14.66
N ILE A 11 -2.66 -6.06 -13.94
CA ILE A 11 -2.60 -6.27 -12.50
C ILE A 11 -3.69 -5.42 -11.84
N SER A 12 -4.53 -6.04 -11.01
CA SER A 12 -5.60 -5.30 -10.34
C SER A 12 -5.01 -4.30 -9.34
N ARG A 13 -5.73 -3.21 -9.07
CA ARG A 13 -5.32 -2.25 -8.01
C ARG A 13 -5.09 -2.93 -6.65
N ALA A 14 -5.89 -3.94 -6.31
CA ALA A 14 -5.75 -4.68 -5.06
C ALA A 14 -4.50 -5.57 -5.03
N GLU A 15 -4.01 -6.00 -6.19
CA GLU A 15 -2.75 -6.74 -6.33
C GLU A 15 -1.55 -5.79 -6.24
N ILE A 16 -1.63 -4.62 -6.89
CA ILE A 16 -0.65 -3.55 -6.75
C ILE A 16 -0.49 -3.17 -5.27
N ASP A 17 -1.59 -2.88 -4.58
CA ASP A 17 -1.56 -2.48 -3.17
C ASP A 17 -0.91 -3.56 -2.30
N ARG A 18 -1.22 -4.84 -2.54
CA ARG A 18 -0.62 -5.97 -1.81
C ARG A 18 0.89 -6.05 -2.00
N ARG A 19 1.38 -5.90 -3.23
CA ARG A 19 2.83 -5.94 -3.51
C ARG A 19 3.57 -4.77 -2.87
N ILE A 20 2.98 -3.58 -2.93
CA ILE A 20 3.53 -2.39 -2.28
C ILE A 20 3.61 -2.60 -0.77
N ILE A 21 2.57 -3.14 -0.14
CA ILE A 21 2.57 -3.43 1.31
C ILE A 21 3.66 -4.44 1.67
N ALA A 22 3.74 -5.55 0.92
CA ALA A 22 4.74 -6.60 1.17
C ALA A 22 6.17 -6.04 1.09
N ALA A 23 6.48 -5.28 0.05
CA ALA A 23 7.81 -4.68 -0.12
C ALA A 23 8.22 -3.77 1.05
N PHE A 24 7.30 -2.94 1.55
CA PHE A 24 7.56 -2.07 2.70
C PHE A 24 7.61 -2.84 4.03
N LEU A 25 7.00 -4.01 4.11
CA LEU A 25 7.01 -4.86 5.30
C LEU A 25 8.24 -5.77 5.37
N GLU A 26 8.89 -6.07 4.25
CA GLU A 26 10.04 -6.98 4.17
C GLU A 26 11.38 -6.23 4.13
N GLU A 27 11.43 -5.05 3.49
CA GLU A 27 12.67 -4.29 3.27
C GLU A 27 12.56 -2.85 3.76
N ASP A 28 13.63 -2.32 4.38
CA ASP A 28 13.69 -0.91 4.77
C ASP A 28 13.79 0.03 3.54
N ASP A 29 14.38 -0.46 2.43
CA ASP A 29 14.50 0.27 1.16
C ASP A 29 14.40 -0.68 -0.06
N PRO A 30 13.19 -1.13 -0.41
CA PRO A 30 13.01 -2.04 -1.53
C PRO A 30 13.33 -1.37 -2.85
N ALA A 31 13.88 -2.14 -3.79
CA ALA A 31 13.98 -1.76 -5.19
C ALA A 31 12.55 -1.62 -5.78
N LEU A 32 11.94 -0.45 -5.59
CA LEU A 32 10.51 -0.22 -5.86
C LEU A 32 10.09 -0.62 -7.28
N GLU A 33 10.97 -0.42 -8.26
CA GLU A 33 10.70 -0.74 -9.67
C GLU A 33 10.50 -2.23 -9.93
N GLU A 34 11.04 -3.10 -9.07
CA GLU A 34 10.84 -4.55 -9.13
C GLU A 34 9.54 -5.00 -8.44
N VAL A 35 9.02 -4.19 -7.51
CA VAL A 35 7.81 -4.49 -6.72
C VAL A 35 6.57 -4.57 -7.62
N VAL A 36 6.43 -3.63 -8.55
CA VAL A 36 5.30 -3.58 -9.48
C VAL A 36 5.80 -3.28 -10.89
N PRO A 37 6.02 -4.32 -11.72
CA PRO A 37 6.50 -4.14 -13.09
C PRO A 37 5.58 -3.20 -13.89
N GLY A 38 6.17 -2.15 -14.45
CA GLY A 38 5.46 -1.15 -15.25
C GLY A 38 4.98 0.09 -14.48
N LEU A 39 5.23 0.18 -13.17
CA LEU A 39 5.07 1.42 -12.41
C LEU A 39 6.45 2.02 -12.10
N SER A 40 6.53 3.35 -12.15
CA SER A 40 7.73 4.05 -11.68
C SER A 40 7.83 3.99 -10.16
N ALA A 41 9.04 4.13 -9.61
CA ALA A 41 9.23 4.29 -8.17
C ALA A 41 8.41 5.47 -7.59
N ALA A 42 8.22 6.54 -8.37
CA ALA A 42 7.40 7.68 -7.98
C ALA A 42 5.91 7.32 -7.85
N ASP A 43 5.38 6.53 -8.79
CA ASP A 43 4.00 6.04 -8.74
C ASP A 43 3.76 5.12 -7.54
N ILE A 44 4.73 4.25 -7.25
CA ILE A 44 4.67 3.33 -6.12
C ILE A 44 4.68 4.11 -4.80
N ARG A 45 5.56 5.11 -4.66
CA ARG A 45 5.59 5.98 -3.47
C ARG A 45 4.29 6.78 -3.33
N ARG A 46 3.77 7.35 -4.41
CA ARG A 46 2.49 8.05 -4.40
C ARG A 46 1.37 7.11 -3.95
N ARG A 47 1.33 5.90 -4.49
CA ARG A 47 0.33 4.89 -4.14
C ARG A 47 0.44 4.45 -2.68
N ALA A 48 1.66 4.24 -2.18
CA ALA A 48 1.91 3.95 -0.76
C ALA A 48 1.32 5.04 0.14
N VAL A 49 1.55 6.32 -0.19
CA VAL A 49 0.99 7.46 0.55
C VAL A 49 -0.54 7.49 0.49
N GLU A 50 -1.13 7.22 -0.68
CA GLU A 50 -2.60 7.15 -0.85
C GLU A 50 -3.23 6.10 0.05
N ILE A 51 -2.63 4.91 0.14
CA ILE A 51 -3.11 3.83 1.03
C ILE A 51 -2.66 4.03 2.48
N GLY A 52 -2.04 5.15 2.85
CA GLY A 52 -1.61 5.44 4.21
C GLY A 52 -0.38 4.67 4.67
N LEU A 53 0.32 3.96 3.78
CA LEU A 53 1.57 3.28 4.07
C LEU A 53 2.68 4.33 4.29
N SER A 54 3.33 4.24 5.44
CA SER A 54 4.48 5.09 5.76
C SER A 54 5.49 4.29 6.58
N ARG A 55 6.78 4.66 6.49
CA ARG A 55 7.84 4.01 7.30
C ARG A 55 7.54 4.08 8.79
N ALA A 56 6.97 5.18 9.28
CA ALA A 56 6.54 5.31 10.66
C ALA A 56 5.46 4.27 11.02
N LEU A 57 4.39 4.17 10.21
CA LEU A 57 3.32 3.20 10.42
C LEU A 57 3.83 1.75 10.44
N VAL A 58 4.74 1.39 9.52
CA VAL A 58 5.34 0.05 9.47
C VAL A 58 6.20 -0.22 10.69
N ARG A 59 7.08 0.73 11.05
CA ARG A 59 7.95 0.62 12.23
C ARG A 59 7.12 0.49 13.50
N ASP A 60 6.12 1.33 13.68
CA ASP A 60 5.28 1.33 14.88
C ASP A 60 4.48 0.02 14.97
N SER A 61 3.95 -0.48 13.84
CA SER A 61 3.32 -1.81 13.76
C SER A 61 4.27 -2.95 14.14
N ARG A 62 5.54 -2.91 13.68
CA ARG A 62 6.57 -3.90 14.06
C ARG A 62 6.90 -3.84 15.56
N LEU A 63 6.98 -2.65 16.14
CA LEU A 63 7.29 -2.45 17.57
C LEU A 63 6.12 -2.86 18.47
N SER A 64 4.89 -2.51 18.11
CA SER A 64 3.70 -2.83 18.90
C SER A 64 3.20 -4.26 18.70
N GLY A 65 3.67 -4.96 17.67
CA GLY A 65 3.17 -6.29 17.29
C GLY A 65 1.77 -6.26 16.64
N ASP A 66 1.26 -5.07 16.34
CA ASP A 66 -0.07 -4.90 15.78
C ASP A 66 -0.10 -5.28 14.29
N ARG A 67 -1.17 -5.96 13.88
CA ARG A 67 -1.37 -6.32 12.47
C ARG A 67 -1.94 -5.15 11.67
N LEU A 68 -1.23 -4.76 10.61
CA LEU A 68 -1.74 -3.85 9.59
C LEU A 68 -2.84 -4.52 8.78
N ALA A 69 -3.96 -3.82 8.60
CA ALA A 69 -5.08 -4.29 7.81
C ALA A 69 -5.52 -3.22 6.81
N MET A 70 -5.83 -3.67 5.58
CA MET A 70 -6.46 -2.84 4.56
C MET A 70 -7.95 -2.66 4.85
N ARG A 71 -8.42 -1.42 4.96
CA ARG A 71 -9.82 -1.07 5.23
C ARG A 71 -10.35 -0.09 4.18
N ALA A 72 -11.67 0.04 4.12
CA ALA A 72 -12.33 1.11 3.39
C ALA A 72 -12.65 2.26 4.36
N CYS A 73 -12.43 3.50 3.90
CA CYS A 73 -12.79 4.70 4.62
C CYS A 73 -14.31 4.83 4.69
N VAL A 74 -14.88 5.00 5.89
CA VAL A 74 -16.33 5.14 6.05
C VAL A 74 -16.91 6.45 5.47
N ARG A 75 -16.06 7.39 5.06
CA ARG A 75 -16.45 8.69 4.51
C ARG A 75 -16.32 8.80 2.99
N CYS A 76 -15.31 8.15 2.40
CA CYS A 76 -15.00 8.30 0.97
C CYS A 76 -14.72 6.98 0.25
N ASP A 77 -14.93 5.85 0.92
CA ASP A 77 -14.68 4.48 0.42
C ASP A 77 -13.25 4.17 -0.05
N ALA A 78 -12.33 5.14 0.09
CA ALA A 78 -10.92 4.93 -0.25
C ALA A 78 -10.30 3.81 0.59
N ARG A 79 -9.48 2.97 -0.04
CA ARG A 79 -8.74 1.91 0.64
C ARG A 79 -7.50 2.47 1.33
N PHE A 80 -7.29 2.11 2.59
CA PHE A 80 -6.14 2.56 3.38
C PHE A 80 -5.74 1.53 4.44
N LEU A 81 -4.48 1.60 4.87
CA LEU A 81 -3.92 0.82 5.94
C LEU A 81 -4.26 1.43 7.29
N SER A 82 -4.60 0.56 8.22
CA SER A 82 -4.93 0.92 9.59
C SER A 82 -4.35 -0.11 10.55
N VAL A 83 -4.06 0.36 11.77
CA VAL A 83 -3.67 -0.44 12.92
C VAL A 83 -4.88 -0.54 13.84
N GLY A 84 -5.24 -1.76 14.26
CA GLY A 84 -6.38 -1.99 15.15
C GLY A 84 -7.77 -1.80 14.51
N PRO A 85 -8.87 -2.04 15.27
CA PRO A 85 -10.25 -2.00 14.77
C PRO A 85 -10.89 -0.61 14.75
N GLN A 86 -10.39 0.33 15.56
CA GLN A 86 -11.00 1.64 15.77
C GLN A 86 -10.79 2.64 14.63
N ASN A 87 -9.71 2.55 13.84
CA ASN A 87 -9.39 3.59 12.85
C ASN A 87 -10.05 3.31 11.49
N ARG A 88 -11.14 4.03 11.19
CA ARG A 88 -12.01 3.81 10.01
C ARG A 88 -12.00 4.96 8.98
N LEU A 89 -11.21 6.00 9.22
CA LEU A 89 -11.05 7.13 8.29
C LEU A 89 -9.66 7.09 7.64
N CYS A 90 -9.60 7.30 6.33
CA CYS A 90 -8.32 7.47 5.66
C CYS A 90 -7.66 8.78 6.09
N ARG A 91 -6.34 8.89 5.90
CA ARG A 91 -5.53 10.07 6.27
C ARG A 91 -6.09 11.38 5.71
N ALA A 92 -6.65 11.35 4.50
CA ALA A 92 -7.25 12.53 3.88
C ALA A 92 -8.56 12.96 4.56
N CYS A 93 -9.36 12.00 5.04
CA CYS A 93 -10.60 12.30 5.76
C CYS A 93 -10.33 12.67 7.22
N SER A 94 -9.39 12.01 7.90
CA SER A 94 -9.09 12.31 9.31
C SER A 94 -8.51 13.71 9.54
N ARG A 95 -7.84 14.28 8.53
CA ARG A 95 -7.29 15.65 8.58
C ARG A 95 -8.30 16.75 8.21
N ARG A 96 -9.50 16.40 7.74
CA ARG A 96 -10.56 17.36 7.40
C ARG A 96 -11.48 17.68 8.58
N ASP A 97 -11.36 16.91 9.66
CA ASP A 97 -12.14 17.09 10.89
C ASP A 97 -11.36 17.87 11.99
N THR A 98 -10.15 18.33 11.69
CA THR A 98 -9.33 19.23 12.53
C THR A 98 -9.17 20.58 11.86
#